data_AF-A0A4D7H9Z5-F1
#
_entry.id   AF-A0A4D7H9Z5-F1
#
_cell.length_a   1.000
_cell.length_b   1.000
_cell.length_c   1.000
_cell.angle_alpha   90.00
_cell.angle_beta   90.00
_cell.angle_gamma   90.00
#
_symmetry.space_group_name_H-M   'P 1'
#
loop_
_entity.id
_entity.type
_entity.pdbx_description
1 polymer ?
#
loop_
_entity_poly.entity_id
_entity_poly.type
_entity_poly.pdbx_seq_one_letter_code
_entity_poly.pdbx_strand_id
1 'polypeptide(L)'
;MSTTSEDTGSTAEQRGQYDLDGIRQRAASRTEALTERPLDSVHAVEYDDEAERWHTLVDVVERRSVPDTQDILGVYRIEFDGQGNAVAFERLQRYRRGDRISFAH
;
A
#
# COMPACT_ATOMS: atom_id res chain seq x y z
N MET A 1 23.42 -34.35 -20.10
CA MET A 1 22.70 -34.56 -18.82
C MET A 1 22.33 -33.17 -18.33
N SER A 2 21.21 -32.66 -18.84
CA SER A 2 19.90 -32.67 -18.16
C SER A 2 19.82 -31.53 -17.15
N THR A 3 19.23 -30.39 -17.56
CA THR A 3 17.87 -29.91 -17.19
C THR A 3 17.87 -29.26 -15.80
N THR A 4 17.46 -28.01 -15.59
CA THR A 4 16.28 -27.32 -16.15
C THR A 4 16.52 -25.80 -16.09
N SER A 5 16.26 -25.13 -17.21
CA SER A 5 15.98 -23.70 -17.24
C SER A 5 14.64 -23.46 -16.54
N GLU A 6 14.64 -22.76 -15.42
CA GLU A 6 13.42 -22.12 -14.92
C GLU A 6 13.39 -20.71 -15.52
N ASP A 7 12.75 -20.67 -16.68
CA ASP A 7 12.27 -19.48 -17.35
C ASP A 7 11.19 -18.82 -16.47
N THR A 8 11.52 -17.70 -15.83
CA THR A 8 10.56 -16.81 -15.15
C THR A 8 10.80 -15.39 -15.65
N GLY A 9 10.97 -15.21 -16.95
CA GLY A 9 10.88 -13.91 -17.61
C GLY A 9 9.57 -13.82 -18.36
N SER A 10 8.64 -12.93 -17.96
CA SER A 10 7.65 -12.29 -18.86
C SER A 10 6.68 -11.30 -18.19
N THR A 11 6.41 -11.36 -16.88
CA THR A 11 5.56 -10.33 -16.17
C THR A 11 6.39 -9.15 -15.62
N ALA A 12 7.72 -9.31 -15.58
CA ALA A 12 8.64 -8.41 -14.89
C ALA A 12 8.98 -7.12 -15.65
N GLU A 13 8.73 -7.06 -16.97
CA GLU A 13 9.22 -5.98 -17.83
C GLU A 13 8.22 -4.81 -18.02
N GLN A 14 6.93 -4.98 -17.66
CA GLN A 14 5.89 -3.94 -17.80
C GLN A 14 5.57 -3.15 -16.51
N ARG A 15 6.24 -3.45 -15.38
CA ARG A 15 6.24 -2.65 -14.12
C ARG A 15 6.97 -1.29 -14.23
N GLY A 16 7.54 -1.00 -15.41
CA GLY A 16 7.81 0.34 -15.96
C GLY A 16 8.94 1.19 -15.35
N GLN A 17 8.98 1.36 -14.03
CA GLN A 17 9.99 2.19 -13.35
C GLN A 17 10.15 1.84 -11.86
N TYR A 18 9.14 1.23 -11.25
CA TYR A 18 9.12 0.96 -9.81
C TYR A 18 8.81 -0.49 -9.52
N ASP A 19 9.50 -1.03 -8.53
CA ASP A 19 9.19 -2.31 -7.91
C ASP A 19 8.25 -2.11 -6.71
N LEU A 20 7.86 -3.23 -6.08
CA LEU A 20 7.00 -3.24 -4.91
C LEU A 20 7.55 -2.35 -3.77
N ASP A 21 8.86 -2.39 -3.54
CA ASP A 21 9.51 -1.60 -2.48
C ASP A 21 9.50 -0.10 -2.79
N GLY A 22 9.75 0.27 -4.05
CA GLY A 22 9.71 1.65 -4.51
C GLY A 22 8.32 2.28 -4.40
N ILE A 23 7.27 1.50 -4.63
CA ILE A 23 5.87 1.93 -4.43
C ILE A 23 5.52 1.95 -2.95
N ARG A 24 5.93 0.95 -2.17
CA ARG A 24 5.74 0.91 -0.71
C ARG A 24 6.31 2.17 -0.03
N GLN A 25 7.53 2.58 -0.40
CA GLN A 25 8.17 3.75 0.18
C GLN A 25 7.46 5.07 -0.22
N ARG A 26 6.97 5.14 -1.46
CA ARG A 26 6.16 6.27 -1.93
C ARG A 26 4.83 6.35 -1.20
N ALA A 27 4.14 5.23 -1.02
CA ALA A 27 2.91 5.16 -0.25
C ALA A 27 3.14 5.72 1.15
N ALA A 28 4.10 5.18 1.90
CA ALA A 28 4.47 5.67 3.22
C ALA A 28 4.68 7.20 3.24
N SER A 29 5.53 7.71 2.35
CA SER A 29 5.91 9.13 2.32
C SER A 29 4.74 10.04 1.93
N ARG A 30 3.91 9.62 0.96
CA ARG A 30 2.75 10.38 0.50
C ARG A 30 1.63 10.37 1.52
N THR A 31 1.39 9.25 2.19
CA THR A 31 0.39 9.15 3.25
C THR A 31 0.68 10.14 4.37
N GLU A 32 1.90 10.15 4.92
CA GLU A 32 2.25 11.05 6.01
C GLU A 32 2.15 12.52 5.57
N ALA A 33 2.59 12.84 4.35
CA ALA A 33 2.50 14.19 3.80
C ALA A 33 1.05 14.65 3.57
N LEU A 34 0.16 13.77 3.10
CA LEU A 34 -1.24 14.12 2.83
C LEU A 34 -2.11 14.16 4.09
N THR A 35 -1.79 13.34 5.08
CA THR A 35 -2.59 13.22 6.32
C THR A 35 -2.05 14.07 7.46
N GLU A 36 -0.80 14.52 7.37
CA GLU A 36 -0.04 15.17 8.45
C GLU A 36 -0.02 14.33 9.73
N ARG A 37 -0.02 12.99 9.57
CA ARG A 37 -0.15 12.01 10.64
C ARG A 37 0.84 10.87 10.43
N PRO A 38 1.27 10.20 11.52
CA PRO A 38 2.22 9.12 11.40
C PRO A 38 1.58 7.91 10.73
N LEU A 39 2.32 7.34 9.79
CA LEU A 39 2.02 6.01 9.25
C LEU A 39 2.17 4.97 10.36
N ASP A 40 1.28 4.00 10.37
CA ASP A 40 1.41 2.79 11.18
C ASP A 40 2.04 1.66 10.36
N SER A 41 1.47 1.36 9.19
CA SER A 41 1.90 0.26 8.33
C SER A 41 1.43 0.39 6.89
N VAL A 42 2.09 -0.32 5.98
CA VAL A 42 1.62 -0.59 4.61
C VAL A 42 1.22 -2.06 4.56
N HIS A 43 -0.05 -2.34 4.28
CA HIS A 43 -0.64 -3.69 4.34
C HIS A 43 -0.76 -4.38 2.98
N ALA A 44 -0.87 -3.61 1.90
CA ALA A 44 -0.95 -4.13 0.54
C ALA A 44 -0.22 -3.21 -0.43
N VAL A 45 0.45 -3.82 -1.41
CA VAL A 45 1.00 -3.16 -2.60
C VAL A 45 0.76 -4.10 -3.76
N GLU A 46 -0.06 -3.67 -4.70
CA GLU A 46 -0.52 -4.49 -5.82
C GLU A 46 -0.40 -3.69 -7.11
N TYR A 47 -0.06 -4.37 -8.20
CA TYR A 47 -0.11 -3.80 -9.54
C TYR A 47 -1.31 -4.39 -10.26
N ASP A 48 -2.18 -3.52 -10.75
CA ASP A 48 -3.27 -3.85 -11.66
C ASP A 48 -2.73 -3.73 -13.10
N ASP A 49 -2.52 -4.88 -13.73
CA ASP A 49 -2.04 -4.97 -15.11
C ASP A 49 -3.06 -4.43 -16.13
N GLU A 50 -4.37 -4.49 -15.84
CA GLU A 50 -5.42 -4.02 -16.76
C GLU A 50 -5.54 -2.49 -16.72
N ALA A 51 -5.45 -1.90 -15.53
CA ALA A 51 -5.53 -0.46 -15.33
C ALA A 51 -4.17 0.25 -15.45
N GLU A 52 -3.07 -0.51 -15.52
CA GLU A 52 -1.68 -0.01 -15.46
C GLU A 52 -1.43 0.88 -14.24
N ARG A 53 -1.91 0.43 -13.06
CA ARG A 53 -1.86 1.19 -11.81
C ARG A 53 -1.36 0.38 -10.65
N TRP A 54 -0.77 1.07 -9.69
CA TRP A 54 -0.48 0.52 -8.39
C TRP A 54 -1.56 0.89 -7.40
N HIS A 55 -1.97 -0.06 -6.58
CA HIS A 55 -2.85 0.14 -5.44
C HIS A 55 -2.11 -0.18 -4.15
N THR A 56 -2.29 0.67 -3.13
CA THR A 56 -1.72 0.44 -1.81
C THR A 56 -2.76 0.62 -0.73
N LEU A 57 -2.70 -0.20 0.32
CA LEU A 57 -3.45 -0.01 1.55
C LEU A 57 -2.49 0.33 2.68
N VAL A 58 -2.79 1.42 3.39
CA VAL A 58 -1.95 1.97 4.45
C VAL A 58 -2.78 2.30 5.67
N ASP A 59 -2.19 2.07 6.84
CA ASP A 59 -2.79 2.42 8.12
C ASP A 59 -2.12 3.67 8.68
N VAL A 60 -2.95 4.60 9.17
CA VAL A 60 -2.52 5.89 9.71
C VAL A 60 -3.08 6.06 11.11
N VAL A 61 -2.24 6.49 12.06
CA VAL A 61 -2.71 6.79 13.42
C VAL A 61 -3.47 8.12 13.44
N GLU A 62 -4.80 8.03 13.33
CA GLU A 62 -5.68 9.20 13.41
C GLU A 62 -5.84 9.70 14.86
N ARG A 63 -5.74 8.82 15.87
CA ARG A 63 -5.79 9.25 17.27
C ARG A 63 -5.05 8.28 18.18
N ARG A 64 -4.16 8.82 19.01
CA ARG A 64 -3.47 8.06 20.07
C ARG A 64 -4.39 7.82 21.28
N SER A 65 -4.24 6.68 21.93
CA SER A 65 -4.91 6.32 23.18
C SER A 65 -3.92 5.69 24.17
N VAL A 66 -4.31 5.59 25.44
CA VAL A 66 -3.57 4.83 26.47
C VAL A 66 -4.51 3.75 27.02
N PRO A 67 -4.21 2.45 26.85
CA PRO A 67 -3.04 1.90 26.13
C PRO A 67 -3.09 2.13 24.60
N ASP A 68 -1.93 2.02 23.95
CA ASP A 68 -1.76 2.16 22.49
C ASP A 68 -2.55 1.12 21.67
N THR A 69 -2.89 -0.01 22.28
CA THR A 69 -3.84 -1.00 21.74
C THR A 69 -5.24 -0.45 21.51
N GLN A 70 -5.53 0.77 21.97
CA GLN A 70 -6.78 1.50 21.75
C GLN A 70 -6.61 2.70 20.79
N ASP A 71 -5.48 2.82 20.10
CA ASP A 71 -5.29 3.81 19.03
C ASP A 71 -6.41 3.68 17.98
N ILE A 72 -6.88 4.80 17.44
CA ILE A 72 -7.76 4.81 16.26
C ILE A 72 -6.88 4.89 15.02
N LEU A 73 -7.01 3.89 14.16
CA LEU A 73 -6.34 3.79 12.87
C LEU A 73 -7.33 4.10 11.76
N GLY A 74 -6.87 4.80 10.73
CA GLY A 74 -7.56 4.96 9.46
C GLY A 74 -6.89 4.12 8.38
N VAL A 75 -7.67 3.33 7.64
CA VAL A 75 -7.21 2.61 6.45
C VAL A 75 -7.40 3.52 5.25
N TYR A 76 -6.34 3.76 4.50
CA TYR A 76 -6.37 4.56 3.29
C TYR A 76 -5.93 3.75 2.07
N ARG A 77 -6.52 4.06 0.92
CA ARG A 77 -6.02 3.63 -0.39
C ARG A 77 -5.27 4.77 -1.04
N ILE A 78 -4.06 4.52 -1.52
CA ILE A 78 -3.38 5.39 -2.49
C ILE A 78 -3.21 4.63 -3.78
N GLU A 79 -3.56 5.27 -4.89
CA GLU A 79 -3.28 4.77 -6.23
C GLU A 79 -2.11 5.54 -6.85
N PHE A 80 -1.22 4.81 -7.52
CA PHE A 80 -0.17 5.39 -8.34
C PHE A 80 -0.33 4.99 -9.80
N ASP A 81 0.01 5.89 -10.71
CA ASP A 81 0.18 5.54 -12.13
C ASP A 81 1.43 4.65 -12.33
N GLY A 82 1.62 4.11 -13.53
CA GLY A 82 2.81 3.34 -13.89
C GLY A 82 4.15 4.11 -13.77
N GLN A 83 4.11 5.42 -13.55
CA GLN A 83 5.26 6.29 -13.27
C GLN A 83 5.40 6.63 -11.78
N GLY A 84 4.68 5.94 -10.90
CA GLY A 84 4.78 6.11 -9.45
C GLY A 84 4.28 7.46 -8.94
N ASN A 85 3.47 8.20 -9.71
CA ASN A 85 2.81 9.42 -9.24
C ASN A 85 1.49 9.08 -8.57
N ALA A 86 1.23 9.64 -7.39
CA ALA A 86 -0.03 9.44 -6.70
C ALA A 86 -1.16 10.13 -7.47
N VAL A 87 -2.17 9.37 -7.89
CA VAL A 87 -3.30 9.85 -8.71
C VAL A 87 -4.64 9.78 -7.98
N ALA A 88 -4.74 8.99 -6.91
CA ALA A 88 -5.92 8.96 -6.05
C ALA A 88 -5.53 8.72 -4.58
N PHE A 89 -6.36 9.25 -3.68
CA PHE A 89 -6.24 9.06 -2.24
C PHE A 89 -7.62 9.06 -1.60
N GLU A 90 -7.95 7.99 -0.88
CA GLU A 90 -9.23 7.87 -0.17
C GLU A 90 -9.06 7.19 1.19
N ARG A 91 -9.89 7.57 2.16
CA ARG A 91 -10.02 6.84 3.43
C ARG A 91 -11.15 5.82 3.30
N LEU A 92 -10.81 4.55 3.42
CA LEU A 92 -11.76 3.45 3.30
C LEU A 92 -12.56 3.24 4.58
N GLN A 93 -11.87 3.19 5.72
CA GLN A 93 -12.50 2.91 7.01
C GLN A 93 -11.65 3.41 8.18
N ARG A 94 -12.21 3.31 9.39
CA ARG A 94 -11.49 3.51 10.65
C ARG A 94 -11.80 2.38 11.61
N TYR A 95 -10.84 2.03 12.44
CA TYR A 95 -10.97 0.97 13.43
C TYR A 95 -10.10 1.27 14.65
N ARG A 96 -10.33 0.57 15.77
CA ARG A 96 -9.40 0.62 16.91
C ARG A 96 -8.36 -0.48 16.74
N ARG A 97 -7.10 -0.23 17.07
CA ARG A 97 -5.98 -1.18 16.88
C ARG A 97 -6.26 -2.59 17.41
N GLY A 98 -6.96 -2.72 18.54
CA GLY A 98 -7.33 -4.00 19.14
C GLY A 98 -8.52 -4.72 18.48
N ASP A 99 -9.21 -4.09 17.52
CA ASP A 99 -10.37 -4.65 16.84
C ASP A 99 -9.92 -5.52 15.65
N ARG A 100 -10.69 -6.59 15.38
CA ARG A 100 -10.51 -7.35 14.14
C ARG A 100 -11.13 -6.58 12.97
N ILE A 101 -10.31 -6.27 11.98
CA ILE A 101 -10.77 -5.71 10.71
C ILE A 101 -10.84 -6.76 9.62
N SER A 102 -11.74 -6.54 8.67
CA SER A 102 -11.81 -7.29 7.42
C SER A 102 -11.61 -6.32 6.27
N PHE A 103 -10.81 -6.72 5.28
CA PHE A 103 -10.66 -6.00 4.02
C PHE A 103 -11.47 -6.75 2.96
N ALA A 104 -12.39 -6.05 2.29
CA ALA A 104 -12.95 -6.55 1.05
C ALA A 104 -11.84 -6.50 0.00
N HIS A 105 -11.48 -7.67 -0.54
CA HIS A 105 -10.57 -7.81 -1.68
C HIS A 105 -11.40 -7.75 -2.95
#